data_AF-A0A5Q4ST53-F1
#
_entry.id   AF-A0A5Q4ST53-F1
#
_cell.length_a   1.000
_cell.length_b   1.000
_cell.length_c   1.000
_cell.angle_alpha   90.00
_cell.angle_beta   90.00
_cell.angle_gamma   90.00
#
_symmetry.space_group_name_H-M   'P 1'
#
loop_
_entity.id
_entity.type
_entity.pdbx_description
1 polymer ?
#
loop_
_entity_poly.entity_id
_entity_poly.type
_entity_poly.pdbx_seq_one_letter_code
_entity_poly.pdbx_strand_id
1 'polypeptide(L)'
;MSTQQDTPPSGDGLFRTKTVEQSIRDTEEPEHALKKSLSALDLTVFGVGVIIGTGIFVLTGKVAKETAGPATALAFVAAGIV
;
A
#
# COMPACT_ATOMS: atom_id res chain seq x y z
N MET A 1 10.69 29.09 31.02
CA MET A 1 11.31 28.11 30.11
C MET A 1 10.17 27.44 29.36
N SER A 2 9.74 28.06 28.26
CA SER A 2 8.45 27.80 27.61
C SER A 2 8.54 26.58 26.70
N THR A 3 7.87 25.48 27.06
CA THR A 3 7.57 24.41 26.10
C THR A 3 6.44 24.89 25.21
N GLN A 4 6.81 25.45 24.06
CA GLN A 4 5.88 25.86 23.01
C GLN A 4 5.12 24.62 22.53
N GLN A 5 3.85 24.55 22.93
CA GLN A 5 2.91 23.52 22.58
C GLN A 5 2.42 23.85 21.16
N ASP A 6 2.93 23.11 20.16
CA ASP A 6 2.45 23.18 18.78
C ASP A 6 1.04 22.59 18.72
N THR A 7 0.03 23.42 18.99
CA THR A 7 -1.37 23.09 18.72
C THR A 7 -1.56 23.16 17.20
N PRO A 8 -1.81 22.04 16.48
CA PRO A 8 -2.00 22.10 15.05
C PRO A 8 -3.25 22.92 14.71
N PRO A 9 -3.22 23.77 13.67
CA PRO A 9 -4.38 24.55 13.26
C PRO A 9 -5.51 23.62 12.83
N SER A 10 -6.70 23.83 13.42
CA SER A 10 -7.98 23.27 13.00
C SER A 10 -8.39 23.93 11.68
N GLY A 11 -7.97 23.36 10.57
CA GLY A 11 -8.40 23.75 9.23
C GLY A 11 -8.94 22.55 8.48
N ASP A 12 -10.19 22.64 8.02
CA ASP A 12 -10.79 21.73 7.04
C ASP A 12 -9.88 21.64 5.82
N GLY A 13 -9.28 20.47 5.58
CA GLY A 13 -8.11 20.37 4.71
C GLY A 13 -8.12 19.13 3.83
N LEU A 14 -8.90 19.16 2.73
CA LEU A 14 -8.84 18.17 1.65
C LEU A 14 -7.41 18.01 1.06
N PHE A 15 -6.54 19.00 1.27
CA PHE A 15 -5.16 19.04 0.76
C PHE A 15 -4.09 19.14 1.86
N ARG A 16 -4.42 18.79 3.11
CA ARG A 16 -3.41 18.76 4.19
C ARG A 16 -2.53 17.52 4.04
N THR A 17 -1.28 17.71 3.64
CA THR A 17 -0.27 16.65 3.61
C THR A 17 0.39 16.50 4.99
N LYS A 18 0.60 15.26 5.43
CA LYS A 18 1.38 14.96 6.63
C LYS A 18 2.85 15.17 6.31
N THR A 19 3.58 15.88 7.18
CA THR A 19 5.03 16.04 7.03
C THR A 19 5.74 14.71 7.30
N VAL A 20 6.91 14.49 6.67
CA VAL A 20 7.68 13.26 6.85
C VAL A 20 8.11 13.12 8.31
N GLU A 21 8.51 14.23 8.94
CA GLU A 21 8.91 14.31 10.34
C GLU A 21 7.78 13.90 11.29
N GLN A 22 6.54 14.34 11.02
CA GLN A 22 5.38 13.89 11.79
C GLN A 22 5.10 12.39 11.57
N SER A 23 5.28 11.86 10.35
CA SER A 23 5.07 10.43 10.11
C SER A 23 6.08 9.55 10.83
N ILE A 24 7.34 9.97 10.92
CA ILE A 24 8.38 9.26 11.66
C ILE A 24 8.07 9.29 13.16
N ARG A 25 7.79 10.47 13.72
CA ARG A 25 7.47 10.64 15.15
C ARG A 25 6.31 9.75 15.60
N ASP A 26 5.22 9.74 14.84
CA ASP A 26 4.04 8.90 15.16
C ASP A 26 4.35 7.40 15.12
N THR A 27 5.37 6.97 14.35
CA THR A 27 5.77 5.55 14.28
C THR A 27 6.70 5.15 15.43
N GLU A 28 7.37 6.12 16.06
CA GLU A 28 8.36 5.91 17.12
C GLU A 28 7.78 6.08 18.54
N GLU A 29 6.49 6.43 18.66
CA GLU A 29 5.84 6.54 19.96
C GLU A 29 5.91 5.21 20.73
N PRO A 30 6.41 5.19 21.97
CA PRO A 30 6.71 3.95 22.70
C PRO A 30 5.46 3.10 23.01
N GLU A 31 4.27 3.69 23.04
CA GLU A 31 3.00 2.99 23.24
C GLU A 31 2.48 2.34 21.94
N HIS A 32 2.93 2.80 20.77
CA HIS A 32 2.45 2.39 19.44
C HIS A 32 3.52 1.74 18.56
N ALA A 33 4.78 1.71 19.00
CA ALA A 33 5.91 1.21 18.21
C ALA A 33 5.86 -0.32 18.01
N LEU A 34 5.87 -0.74 16.75
CA LEU A 34 5.91 -2.14 16.35
C LEU A 34 7.35 -2.69 16.33
N LYS A 35 7.52 -3.96 16.73
CA LYS A 35 8.81 -4.65 16.61
C LYS A 35 9.15 -4.88 15.13
N LYS A 36 10.28 -4.36 14.67
CA LYS A 36 10.81 -4.61 13.33
C LYS A 36 11.41 -6.02 13.23
N SER A 37 10.58 -7.01 12.91
CA SER A 37 11.01 -8.42 12.81
C SER A 37 10.81 -9.07 11.44
N LEU A 38 10.21 -8.36 10.48
CA LEU A 38 9.96 -8.88 9.14
C LEU A 38 11.22 -8.81 8.27
N SER A 39 11.64 -9.96 7.76
CA SER A 39 12.71 -10.08 6.77
C SER A 39 12.19 -9.77 5.36
N ALA A 40 13.11 -9.61 4.40
CA ALA A 40 12.78 -9.40 2.99
C ALA A 40 11.89 -10.53 2.42
N LEU A 41 12.11 -11.77 2.88
CA LEU A 41 11.29 -12.92 2.50
C LEU A 41 9.85 -12.76 3.01
N ASP A 42 9.70 -12.43 4.30
CA ASP A 42 8.39 -12.29 4.94
C ASP A 42 7.55 -11.20 4.24
N LEU A 43 8.18 -10.09 3.88
CA LEU A 43 7.54 -9.00 3.13
C LEU A 43 7.18 -9.42 1.70
N THR A 44 8.01 -10.24 1.04
CA THR A 44 7.72 -10.75 -0.31
C THR A 44 6.52 -11.68 -0.29
N VAL A 45 6.48 -12.63 0.64
CA VAL A 45 5.35 -13.57 0.80
C VAL A 45 4.09 -12.82 1.19
N PHE A 46 4.19 -11.83 2.08
CA PHE A 46 3.08 -10.95 2.43
C PHE A 46 2.54 -10.22 1.19
N GLY A 47 3.41 -9.60 0.39
CA GLY A 47 3.01 -8.93 -0.85
C GLY A 47 2.32 -9.85 -1.85
N VAL A 48 2.87 -11.05 -2.08
CA VAL A 48 2.25 -12.06 -2.96
C VAL A 48 0.88 -12.48 -2.44
N GLY A 49 0.75 -12.71 -1.13
CA GLY A 49 -0.52 -13.07 -0.50
C GLY A 49 -1.59 -11.98 -0.62
N VAL A 50 -1.21 -10.71 -0.56
CA VAL A 50 -2.12 -9.57 -0.74
C VAL A 50 -2.54 -9.39 -2.21
N ILE A 51 -1.64 -9.65 -3.17
CA ILE A 51 -1.90 -9.48 -4.61
C ILE A 51 -2.78 -10.61 -5.17
N ILE A 52 -2.56 -11.86 -4.72
CA ILE A 52 -3.31 -13.02 -5.21
C ILE A 52 -4.70 -13.05 -4.55
N GLY A 53 -5.69 -12.48 -5.23
CA GLY A 53 -7.08 -12.46 -4.79
C GLY A 53 -8.07 -12.78 -5.90
N THR A 54 -9.28 -12.23 -5.79
CA THR A 54 -10.40 -12.44 -6.72
C THR A 54 -10.06 -12.12 -8.17
N GLY A 55 -9.13 -11.17 -8.40
CA GLY A 55 -8.70 -10.75 -9.73
C GLY A 55 -8.16 -11.91 -10.57
N ILE A 56 -7.16 -12.65 -10.08
CA ILE A 56 -6.52 -13.70 -10.89
C ILE A 56 -7.43 -14.93 -11.08
N PHE A 57 -8.29 -15.25 -10.10
CA PHE A 57 -9.15 -16.45 -10.16
C PHE A 57 -10.43 -16.25 -10.96
N VAL A 58 -11.03 -15.04 -10.93
CA VAL A 58 -12.32 -14.78 -11.60
C VAL A 58 -12.13 -13.88 -12.83
N LEU A 59 -11.44 -12.75 -12.68
CA LEU A 59 -11.35 -11.76 -13.74
C LEU A 59 -10.53 -12.28 -14.93
N THR A 60 -9.50 -13.09 -14.70
CA THR A 60 -8.72 -13.76 -15.76
C THR A 60 -9.59 -14.56 -16.71
N GLY A 61 -10.50 -15.38 -16.18
CA GLY A 61 -11.40 -16.20 -17.01
C GLY A 61 -12.36 -15.34 -17.82
N LYS A 62 -12.86 -14.24 -17.23
CA LYS A 62 -13.70 -13.27 -17.92
C LYS A 62 -12.94 -12.57 -19.05
N VAL A 63 -11.74 -12.06 -18.78
CA VAL A 63 -10.88 -11.40 -19.78
C VAL A 63 -10.51 -12.37 -20.89
N ALA A 64 -10.19 -13.62 -20.58
CA ALA A 64 -9.91 -14.64 -21.57
C ALA A 64 -11.11 -14.96 -22.45
N LYS A 65 -12.31 -15.01 -21.89
CA LYS A 65 -13.52 -15.31 -22.67
C LYS A 65 -14.01 -14.12 -23.50
N GLU A 66 -13.99 -12.91 -22.93
CA GLU A 66 -14.73 -11.76 -23.46
C GLU A 66 -13.84 -10.70 -24.12
N THR A 67 -12.54 -10.66 -23.82
CA THR A 67 -11.66 -9.57 -24.27
C THR A 67 -10.42 -10.05 -25.03
N ALA A 68 -9.54 -10.80 -24.37
CA ALA A 68 -8.20 -11.10 -24.89
C ALA A 68 -8.05 -12.49 -25.51
N GLY A 69 -8.99 -13.42 -25.27
CA GLY A 69 -8.91 -14.75 -25.87
C GLY A 69 -7.63 -15.51 -25.47
N PRO A 70 -7.03 -16.27 -26.40
CA PRO A 70 -5.74 -16.93 -26.20
C PRO A 70 -4.59 -15.96 -25.89
N ALA A 71 -4.72 -14.68 -26.24
CA ALA A 71 -3.70 -13.65 -26.00
C ALA A 71 -3.72 -13.08 -24.57
N THR A 72 -4.55 -13.62 -23.67
CA THR A 72 -4.65 -13.16 -22.27
C THR A 72 -3.31 -13.16 -21.55
N ALA A 73 -2.42 -14.12 -21.83
CA ALA A 73 -1.07 -14.13 -21.26
C ALA A 73 -0.27 -12.88 -21.64
N LEU A 74 -0.35 -12.43 -22.90
CA LEU A 74 0.32 -11.20 -23.36
C LEU A 74 -0.28 -9.94 -22.74
N ALA A 75 -1.61 -9.92 -22.53
CA ALA A 75 -2.29 -8.83 -21.85
C ALA A 75 -1.83 -8.68 -20.38
N PHE A 76 -1.62 -9.79 -19.67
CA PHE A 76 -1.07 -9.75 -18.30
C PHE A 76 0.38 -9.29 -18.25
N VAL A 77 1.21 -9.63 -19.25
CA VAL A 77 2.58 -9.11 -19.35
C VAL A 77 2.54 -7.59 -19.53
N ALA A 78 1.70 -7.07 -20.42
CA ALA A 78 1.55 -5.63 -20.60
C ALA A 78 1.04 -4.94 -19.33
N ALA A 79 0.05 -5.53 -18.64
CA ALA A 79 -0.48 -5.01 -17.38
C ALA A 79 0.55 -5.01 -16.24
N GLY A 80 1.53 -5.92 -16.25
CA GLY A 80 2.61 -5.94 -15.26
C GLY A 80 3.71 -4.88 -15.48
N ILE A 81 3.72 -4.20 -16.65
CA ILE A 81 4.71 -3.17 -16.98
C ILE A 81 4.27 -1.77 -16.49
N VAL A 82 2.97 -1.51 -16.41
CA VAL A 82 2.37 -0.20 -16.08
C VAL A 82 1.74 -0.15 -14.71
#